data_AF-A0A2W6TU77-F1
#
_entry.id   AF-A0A2W6TU77-F1
#
_cell.length_a   1.000
_cell.length_b   1.000
_cell.length_c   1.000
_cell.angle_alpha   90.00
_cell.angle_beta   90.00
_cell.angle_gamma   90.00
#
_symmetry.space_group_name_H-M   'P 1'
#
loop_
_entity.id
_entity.type
_entity.pdbx_description
1 polymer ?
#
loop_
_entity_poly.entity_id
_entity_poly.type
_entity_poly.pdbx_seq_one_letter_code
_entity_poly.pdbx_strand_id
1 'polypeptide(L)'
;MRQKALNNLSTTDDHGMHIVGLAKDQSGKEYYMVKNSWGVTNDFEGYIYVTRPYVEYKSTAILVHKNALPKSIKKQLKPTNNIGL
;
A
#
# COMPACT_ATOMS: atom_id res chain seq x y z
N MET A 1 12.72 -0.18 13.30
CA MET A 1 12.35 1.12 12.71
C MET A 1 10.84 1.27 12.51
N ARG A 2 10.16 0.35 11.80
CA ARG A 2 8.68 0.37 11.61
C ARG A 2 7.87 0.34 12.91
N GLN A 3 8.05 -0.67 13.77
CA GLN A 3 7.29 -0.79 15.02
C GLN A 3 7.46 0.42 15.94
N LYS A 4 8.69 0.97 16.03
CA LYS A 4 8.96 2.19 16.79
C LYS A 4 8.11 3.36 16.29
N ALA A 5 7.93 3.48 14.97
CA ALA A 5 7.17 4.56 14.36
C ALA A 5 5.66 4.47 14.67
N LEU A 6 5.12 3.25 14.70
CA LEU A 6 3.74 3.01 15.14
C LEU A 6 3.58 3.32 16.64
N ASN A 7 4.50 2.81 17.47
CA ASN A 7 4.43 2.97 18.93
C ASN A 7 4.59 4.42 19.39
N ASN A 8 5.40 5.21 18.69
CA ASN A 8 5.64 6.61 19.02
C ASN A 8 4.79 7.59 18.20
N LEU A 9 3.77 7.09 17.49
CA LEU A 9 2.81 7.89 16.72
C LEU A 9 3.41 8.73 15.58
N SER A 10 4.63 8.42 15.13
CA SER A 10 5.20 9.03 13.91
C SER A 10 4.73 8.34 12.61
N THR A 11 4.02 7.22 12.75
CA THR A 11 3.16 6.64 11.71
C THR A 11 1.78 6.42 12.33
N THR A 12 0.80 7.19 11.87
CA THR A 12 -0.62 7.07 12.22
C THR A 12 -1.42 6.67 10.97
N ASP A 13 -2.71 6.38 11.15
CA ASP A 13 -3.63 6.19 10.03
C ASP A 13 -4.15 7.55 9.56
N ASP A 14 -3.82 7.92 8.33
CA ASP A 14 -4.00 9.28 7.82
C ASP A 14 -4.80 9.31 6.51
N HIS A 15 -4.61 8.31 5.64
CA HIS A 15 -5.21 8.34 4.29
C HIS A 15 -5.33 6.97 3.63
N GLY A 16 -6.41 6.80 2.86
CA GLY A 16 -6.66 5.62 2.02
C GLY A 16 -6.40 5.91 0.54
N MET A 17 -5.54 5.11 -0.10
CA MET A 17 -5.19 5.24 -1.53
C MET A 17 -5.18 3.87 -2.22
N HIS A 18 -5.10 3.87 -3.55
CA HIS A 18 -5.12 2.64 -4.36
C HIS A 18 -3.83 2.48 -5.16
N ILE A 19 -3.00 1.49 -4.81
CA ILE A 19 -1.88 1.05 -5.65
C ILE A 19 -2.46 0.35 -6.88
N VAL A 20 -2.17 0.88 -8.08
CA VAL A 20 -2.73 0.39 -9.35
C VAL A 20 -1.68 -0.14 -10.32
N GLY A 21 -0.38 -0.01 -10.00
CA GLY A 21 0.67 -0.49 -10.89
C GLY A 21 2.08 -0.34 -10.30
N LEU A 22 3.05 -0.75 -11.11
CA LEU A 22 4.48 -0.60 -10.86
C LEU A 22 5.06 0.36 -11.89
N ALA A 23 6.02 1.17 -11.49
CA ALA A 23 6.76 2.07 -12.36
C ALA A 23 8.26 1.99 -12.06
N LYS A 24 9.07 2.41 -13.04
CA LYS A 24 10.52 2.56 -12.88
C LYS A 24 10.95 3.93 -13.37
N ASP A 25 11.90 4.55 -12.68
CA ASP A 25 12.54 5.77 -13.15
C ASP A 25 13.66 5.46 -14.16
N GLN A 26 14.31 6.51 -14.67
CA GLN A 26 15.40 6.43 -15.64
C GLN A 26 16.63 5.65 -15.14
N SER A 27 16.78 5.47 -13.83
CA SER A 27 17.84 4.68 -13.19
C SER A 27 17.43 3.23 -12.90
N GLY A 28 16.17 2.87 -13.22
CA GLY A 28 15.61 1.55 -12.94
C GLY A 28 15.07 1.39 -11.52
N LYS A 29 15.02 2.46 -10.72
CA LYS A 29 14.48 2.40 -9.35
C LYS A 29 12.98 2.19 -9.38
N GLU A 30 12.48 1.30 -8.51
CA GLU A 30 11.08 0.87 -8.50
C GLU A 30 10.18 1.75 -7.63
N TYR A 31 8.97 2.00 -8.15
CA TYR A 31 7.90 2.75 -7.52
C TYR A 31 6.58 2.01 -7.65
N TYR A 32 5.70 2.17 -6.67
CA TYR A 32 4.29 1.88 -6.82
C TYR A 32 3.59 3.10 -7.43
N MET A 33 2.79 2.89 -8.47
CA MET A 33 1.88 3.90 -9.01
C MET A 33 0.59 3.89 -8.20
N VAL A 34 0.25 5.02 -7.59
CA VAL A 34 -0.84 5.15 -6.62
C VAL A 34 -1.87 6.14 -7.12
N LYS A 35 -3.10 5.68 -7.31
CA LYS A 35 -4.25 6.54 -7.58
C LYS A 35 -4.67 7.23 -6.28
N ASN A 36 -4.67 8.55 -6.29
CA ASN A 36 -5.10 9.38 -5.17
C ASN A 36 -6.54 9.89 -5.38
N SER A 37 -7.07 10.62 -4.40
CA SER A 37 -8.44 11.15 -4.37
C SER A 37 -8.51 12.66 -4.11
N TRP A 38 -7.43 13.40 -4.39
CA TRP A 38 -7.36 14.86 -4.21
C TRP A 38 -7.66 15.67 -5.49
N GLY A 39 -8.28 15.05 -6.50
CA GLY A 39 -8.43 15.63 -7.84
C GLY A 39 -7.24 15.36 -8.75
N VAL A 40 -7.20 16.01 -9.92
CA VAL A 40 -6.23 15.74 -11.00
C VAL A 40 -5.24 16.89 -11.24
N THR A 41 -5.19 17.87 -10.33
CA THR A 41 -4.43 19.11 -10.53
C THR A 41 -2.94 18.99 -10.17
N ASN A 42 -2.49 17.83 -9.70
CA ASN A 42 -1.06 17.59 -9.45
C ASN A 42 -0.32 17.18 -10.72
N ASP A 43 1.01 17.18 -10.66
CA ASP A 43 1.92 16.92 -11.80
C ASP A 43 1.70 15.58 -12.52
N PHE A 44 0.95 14.66 -11.92
CA PHE A 44 0.68 13.33 -12.47
C PHE A 44 -0.83 13.03 -12.52
N GLU A 45 -1.67 14.03 -12.75
CA GLU A 45 -3.09 13.85 -13.12
C GLU A 45 -3.89 12.97 -12.14
N GLY A 46 -3.68 13.16 -10.84
CA GLY A 46 -4.33 12.43 -9.75
C GLY A 46 -3.57 11.19 -9.27
N TYR A 47 -2.40 10.91 -9.82
CA TYR A 47 -1.51 9.84 -9.37
C TYR A 47 -0.34 10.37 -8.55
N ILE A 48 0.24 9.50 -7.72
CA ILE A 48 1.53 9.73 -7.08
C ILE A 48 2.39 8.48 -7.22
N TYR A 49 3.71 8.64 -7.24
CA TYR A 49 4.67 7.54 -7.35
C TYR A 49 5.40 7.37 -6.02
N VAL A 50 5.18 6.24 -5.38
CA VAL A 50 5.65 5.99 -4.01
C VAL A 50 6.72 4.91 -4.03
N THR A 51 7.89 5.23 -3.47
CA THR A 51 9.00 4.26 -3.42
C THR A 51 8.64 3.04 -2.57
N ARG A 52 9.16 1.88 -2.94
CA ARG A 52 8.96 0.64 -2.17
C ARG A 52 9.34 0.76 -0.68
N PRO A 53 10.48 1.35 -0.29
CA PRO A 53 10.81 1.52 1.14
C PRO A 53 9.80 2.38 1.91
N TYR A 54 9.21 3.38 1.25
CA TYR A 54 8.19 4.21 1.88
C TYR A 54 6.92 3.40 2.18
N VAL A 55 6.43 2.61 1.21
CA VAL A 55 5.27 1.72 1.41
C VAL A 55 5.53 0.72 2.54
N GLU A 56 6.68 0.05 2.55
CA GLU A 56 7.04 -0.91 3.60
C GLU A 56 7.09 -0.26 5.00
N TYR A 57 7.56 0.99 5.08
CA TYR A 57 7.69 1.70 6.35
C TYR A 57 6.39 2.34 6.84
N LYS A 58 5.57 2.91 5.94
CA LYS A 58 4.45 3.79 6.30
C LYS A 58 3.06 3.19 6.14
N SER A 59 2.86 2.10 5.38
CA SER A 59 1.53 1.49 5.28
C SER A 59 1.05 0.92 6.61
N THR A 60 -0.16 1.28 7.05
CA THR A 60 -0.79 0.79 8.28
C THR A 60 -1.54 -0.52 8.01
N ALA A 61 -2.36 -0.55 6.97
CA ALA A 61 -3.10 -1.71 6.50
C ALA A 61 -3.22 -1.73 4.97
N ILE A 62 -3.59 -2.89 4.41
CA ILE A 62 -3.96 -3.04 3.00
C ILE A 62 -5.19 -3.94 2.90
N LEU A 63 -6.03 -3.69 1.90
CA LEU A 63 -7.14 -4.55 1.51
C LEU A 63 -6.88 -5.11 0.12
N VAL A 64 -6.98 -6.43 -0.01
CA VAL A 64 -6.84 -7.13 -1.29
C VAL A 64 -7.86 -8.25 -1.40
N HIS A 65 -8.20 -8.62 -2.63
CA HIS A 65 -9.00 -9.82 -2.87
C HIS A 65 -8.25 -11.07 -2.40
N LYS A 66 -8.94 -12.08 -1.87
CA LYS A 66 -8.33 -13.31 -1.31
C LYS A 66 -7.49 -14.10 -2.31
N ASN A 67 -7.70 -13.91 -3.61
CA ASN A 67 -6.92 -14.54 -4.67
C ASN A 67 -5.62 -13.79 -4.99
N ALA A 68 -5.43 -12.57 -4.48
CA ALA A 68 -4.17 -11.85 -4.58
C ALA A 68 -3.10 -12.36 -3.60
N LEU A 69 -3.51 -13.13 -2.58
CA LEU A 69 -2.57 -13.71 -1.62
C LEU A 69 -1.74 -14.83 -2.26
N PRO A 70 -0.39 -14.80 -2.14
CA PRO A 70 0.45 -15.94 -2.49
C PRO A 70 0.00 -17.22 -1.76
N LYS A 71 0.10 -18.38 -2.43
CA LYS A 71 -0.40 -19.67 -1.91
C LYS A 71 0.13 -19.99 -0.49
N SER A 72 1.40 -19.70 -0.23
CA SER A 72 2.04 -19.91 1.07
C SER A 72 1.41 -19.05 2.17
N ILE A 73 1.18 -17.77 1.92
CA ILE A 73 0.56 -16.83 2.85
C ILE A 73 -0.91 -17.18 3.07
N LYS A 74 -1.65 -17.47 1.99
CA LYS A 74 -3.07 -17.86 2.07
C LYS A 74 -3.28 -19.11 2.94
N LYS A 75 -2.37 -20.09 2.87
CA LYS A 75 -2.39 -21.30 3.70
C LYS A 75 -2.19 -21.00 5.19
N GLN A 76 -1.35 -20.02 5.52
CA GLN A 76 -1.10 -19.61 6.91
C GLN A 76 -2.25 -18.79 7.49
N LEU A 77 -2.77 -17.83 6.73
CA LEU A 77 -3.84 -16.92 7.19
C LEU A 77 -5.22 -17.57 7.27
N LYS A 78 -5.50 -18.61 6.46
CA LYS A 78 -6.80 -19.31 6.38
C LYS A 78 -8.00 -18.34 6.30
N PRO A 79 -8.03 -17.39 5.33
CA PRO A 79 -9.09 -16.39 5.27
C PRO A 79 -10.46 -17.04 5.07
N THR A 80 -11.41 -16.74 5.96
CA THR A 80 -12.78 -17.29 5.92
C THR A 80 -13.71 -16.35 5.16
N ASN A 81 -14.82 -16.87 4.61
CA ASN A 81 -15.90 -16.04 4.05
C ASN A 81 -16.91 -15.58 5.11
N ASN A 82 -16.72 -16.00 6.36
CA ASN A 82 -17.52 -15.55 7.47
C ASN A 82 -17.00 -14.18 7.92
N ILE A 83 -17.86 -13.16 7.83
CA ILE A 83 -17.54 -11.78 8.20
C ILE A 83 -17.74 -11.51 9.70
N GLY A 84 -18.08 -12.53 10.49
CA GLY A 84 -18.27 -12.41 11.94
C GLY A 84 -19.48 -11.52 12.31
N LEU A 85 -20.42 -11.37 11.36
CA LEU A 85 -21.72 -10.71 11.50
C LEU A 85 -22.82 -11.74 11.31
#